data_AF-A0A3D2S986-F1
#
_entry.id   AF-A0A3D2S986-F1
#
_cell.length_a   1.000
_cell.length_b   1.000
_cell.length_c   1.000
_cell.angle_alpha   90.00
_cell.angle_beta   90.00
_cell.angle_gamma   90.00
#
_symmetry.space_group_name_H-M   'P 1'
#
loop_
_entity.id
_entity.type
_entity.pdbx_description
1 polymer ?
#
loop_
_entity_poly.entity_id
_entity_poly.type
_entity_poly.pdbx_seq_one_letter_code
_entity_poly.pdbx_strand_id
1 'polypeptide(L)'
;QHFSNKKELMKKVTAFHFANENEAVCTIAHQSENAIEELLNISKWISTQMKGINPTLIYDLQKYHPESWQLFVEHRNRDVFQTIINNIRRGISEGLYREDLNPEIITRTYIARMEVVVDPEVFPPGMFSFQDIHREFITYHIRGLASEKGLQYLAQYQNQTNVTID
;
A
#
# COMPACT_ATOMS: atom_id res chain seq x y z
N GLN A 1 -17.31 -8.89 -32.91
CA GLN A 1 -15.86 -9.12 -32.70
C GLN A 1 -15.21 -7.98 -31.88
N HIS A 2 -15.79 -7.52 -30.76
CA HIS A 2 -15.26 -6.38 -29.98
C HIS A 2 -14.66 -6.76 -28.60
N PHE A 3 -14.88 -7.98 -28.12
CA PHE A 3 -14.49 -8.37 -26.76
C PHE A 3 -12.99 -8.64 -26.59
N SER A 4 -12.32 -9.19 -27.61
CA SER A 4 -10.88 -9.48 -27.54
C SER A 4 -10.04 -8.20 -27.41
N ASN A 5 -10.41 -7.14 -28.14
CA ASN A 5 -9.68 -5.87 -28.08
C ASN A 5 -9.85 -5.15 -26.73
N LYS A 6 -11.04 -5.24 -26.10
CA LYS A 6 -11.28 -4.65 -24.77
C LYS A 6 -10.51 -5.36 -23.67
N LYS A 7 -10.41 -6.70 -23.73
CA LYS A 7 -9.64 -7.49 -22.75
C LYS A 7 -8.14 -7.20 -22.86
N GLU A 8 -7.61 -7.20 -24.08
CA GLU A 8 -6.20 -6.85 -24.34
C GLU A 8 -5.87 -5.42 -23.91
N LEU A 9 -6.75 -4.46 -24.21
CA LEU A 9 -6.58 -3.09 -23.74
C LEU A 9 -6.55 -3.02 -22.21
N MET A 10 -7.48 -3.70 -21.53
CA MET A 10 -7.53 -3.72 -20.07
C MET A 10 -6.23 -4.27 -19.49
N LYS A 11 -5.74 -5.40 -20.02
CA LYS A 11 -4.48 -6.01 -19.60
C LYS A 11 -3.28 -5.07 -19.75
N LYS A 12 -3.18 -4.38 -20.90
CA LYS A 12 -2.11 -3.39 -21.15
C LYS A 12 -2.19 -2.20 -20.21
N VAL A 13 -3.39 -1.68 -19.95
CA VAL A 13 -3.61 -0.58 -19.00
C VAL A 13 -3.23 -1.01 -17.58
N THR A 14 -3.63 -2.22 -17.16
CA THR A 14 -3.24 -2.78 -15.85
C THR A 14 -1.72 -2.92 -15.72
N ALA A 15 -1.05 -3.49 -16.72
CA ALA A 15 0.41 -3.65 -16.71
C ALA A 15 1.14 -2.29 -16.68
N PHE A 16 0.68 -1.32 -17.48
CA PHE A 16 1.23 0.04 -17.49
C PHE A 16 1.04 0.74 -16.14
N HIS A 17 -0.12 0.57 -15.51
CA HIS A 17 -0.38 1.12 -14.18
C HIS A 17 0.62 0.59 -13.14
N PHE A 18 0.83 -0.73 -13.06
CA PHE A 18 1.77 -1.32 -12.10
C PHE A 18 3.23 -0.98 -12.40
N ALA A 19 3.59 -0.79 -13.67
CA ALA A 19 4.93 -0.31 -14.02
C ALA A 19 5.18 1.11 -13.47
N ASN A 20 4.22 2.02 -13.64
CA ASN A 20 4.31 3.38 -13.11
C ASN A 20 4.27 3.41 -11.58
N GLU A 21 3.46 2.55 -10.96
CA GLU A 21 3.43 2.38 -9.50
C GLU A 21 4.79 1.94 -8.97
N ASN A 22 5.40 0.92 -9.58
CA ASN A 22 6.73 0.46 -9.20
C ASN A 22 7.79 1.55 -9.33
N GLU A 23 7.77 2.35 -10.41
CA GLU A 23 8.69 3.47 -10.60
C GLU A 23 8.50 4.56 -9.53
N ALA A 24 7.25 4.92 -9.22
CA ALA A 24 6.93 5.90 -8.20
C ALA A 24 7.36 5.43 -6.81
N VAL A 25 7.05 4.19 -6.43
CA VAL A 25 7.44 3.58 -5.16
C VAL A 25 8.97 3.51 -5.04
N CYS A 26 9.65 3.09 -6.11
CA CYS A 26 11.10 3.07 -6.16
C CYS A 26 11.69 4.48 -5.93
N THR A 27 11.16 5.49 -6.61
CA THR A 27 11.58 6.89 -6.44
C THR A 27 11.38 7.36 -5.00
N ILE A 28 10.22 7.08 -4.40
CA ILE A 28 9.92 7.44 -3.01
C ILE A 28 10.89 6.76 -2.04
N ALA A 29 11.17 5.46 -2.23
CA ALA A 29 12.11 4.73 -1.38
C ALA A 29 13.53 5.33 -1.43
N HIS A 30 13.99 5.75 -2.61
CA HIS A 30 15.29 6.41 -2.77
C HIS A 30 15.35 7.81 -2.15
N GLN A 31 14.23 8.53 -2.10
CA GLN A 31 14.15 9.90 -1.58
C GLN A 31 13.87 9.97 -0.08
N SER A 32 13.41 8.88 0.53
CA SER A 32 13.03 8.85 1.93
C SER A 32 14.23 8.61 2.85
N GLU A 33 14.34 9.41 3.90
CA GLU A 33 15.48 9.39 4.83
C GLU A 33 15.57 8.05 5.57
N ASN A 34 14.43 7.46 5.90
CA ASN A 34 14.34 6.22 6.67
C ASN A 34 13.08 5.39 6.33
N ALA A 35 12.98 4.20 6.89
CA ALA A 35 11.90 3.25 6.62
C ALA A 35 10.50 3.75 7.02
N ILE A 36 10.36 4.50 8.12
CA ILE A 36 9.06 5.04 8.55
C ILE A 36 8.61 6.09 7.55
N GLU A 37 9.49 7.03 7.20
CA GLU A 37 9.19 8.07 6.22
C GLU A 37 8.84 7.48 4.85
N GLU A 38 9.58 6.46 4.40
CA GLU A 38 9.31 5.74 3.16
C GLU A 38 7.87 5.23 3.12
N LEU A 39 7.42 4.54 4.18
CA LEU A 39 6.08 3.96 4.20
C LEU A 39 4.98 5.03 4.29
N LEU A 40 5.23 6.13 5.00
CA LEU A 40 4.32 7.28 5.06
C LEU A 40 4.21 7.98 3.70
N ASN A 41 5.32 8.18 3.00
CA ASN A 41 5.34 8.80 1.67
C ASN A 41 4.67 7.93 0.62
N ILE A 42 4.90 6.61 0.64
CA ILE A 42 4.16 5.64 -0.19
C ILE A 42 2.66 5.76 0.11
N SER A 43 2.27 5.79 1.38
CA SER A 43 0.85 5.91 1.78
C SER A 43 0.19 7.19 1.28
N LYS A 44 0.89 8.32 1.34
CA LYS A 44 0.43 9.60 0.80
C LYS A 44 0.27 9.56 -0.72
N TRP A 45 1.21 8.91 -1.42
CA TRP A 45 1.13 8.72 -2.87
C TRP A 45 -0.08 7.85 -3.25
N ILE A 46 -0.27 6.69 -2.58
CA ILE A 46 -1.43 5.80 -2.79
C ILE A 46 -2.74 6.56 -2.58
N SER A 47 -2.84 7.30 -1.47
CA SER A 47 -4.04 8.10 -1.16
C SER A 47 -4.37 9.11 -2.26
N THR A 48 -3.35 9.63 -2.96
CA THR A 48 -3.53 10.55 -4.08
C THR A 48 -4.01 9.82 -5.34
N GLN A 49 -3.45 8.66 -5.65
CA GLN A 49 -3.87 7.85 -6.80
C GLN A 49 -5.34 7.40 -6.68
N MET A 50 -5.78 7.10 -5.45
CA MET A 50 -7.11 6.54 -5.19
C MET A 50 -8.24 7.57 -5.24
N LYS A 51 -7.96 8.88 -5.23
CA LYS A 51 -9.01 9.93 -5.32
C LYS A 51 -9.82 9.90 -6.62
N GLY A 52 -9.30 9.29 -7.68
CA GLY A 52 -9.97 9.21 -8.99
C GLY A 52 -10.44 7.80 -9.38
N ILE A 53 -10.21 6.80 -8.53
CA ILE A 53 -10.53 5.41 -8.83
C ILE A 53 -11.96 5.10 -8.36
N ASN A 54 -12.75 4.48 -9.24
CA ASN A 54 -14.06 3.96 -8.87
C ASN A 54 -13.89 2.90 -7.75
N PRO A 55 -14.57 3.03 -6.58
CA PRO A 55 -14.49 2.06 -5.49
C PRO A 55 -14.78 0.60 -5.90
N THR A 56 -15.58 0.38 -6.96
CA THR A 56 -15.90 -0.98 -7.43
C THR A 56 -14.85 -1.56 -8.39
N LEU A 57 -13.83 -0.79 -8.78
CA LEU A 57 -12.87 -1.19 -9.82
C LEU A 57 -12.20 -2.53 -9.52
N ILE A 58 -11.76 -2.74 -8.28
CA ILE A 58 -11.07 -3.98 -7.87
C ILE A 58 -12.04 -5.18 -7.97
N TYR A 59 -13.27 -5.01 -7.51
CA TYR A 59 -14.31 -6.03 -7.61
C TYR A 59 -14.66 -6.35 -9.08
N ASP A 60 -14.81 -5.33 -9.92
CA ASP A 60 -15.09 -5.51 -11.35
C ASP A 60 -13.92 -6.16 -12.09
N LEU A 61 -12.68 -5.82 -11.73
CA LEU A 61 -11.46 -6.44 -12.27
C LEU A 61 -11.43 -7.93 -11.95
N GLN A 62 -11.69 -8.30 -10.70
CA GLN A 62 -11.72 -9.70 -10.25
C GLN A 62 -12.82 -10.50 -10.97
N LYS A 63 -14.02 -9.92 -11.09
CA LYS A 63 -15.20 -10.63 -11.60
C LYS A 63 -15.22 -10.76 -13.12
N TYR A 64 -14.80 -9.73 -13.85
CA TYR A 64 -14.99 -9.65 -15.31
C TYR A 64 -13.68 -9.74 -16.11
N HIS A 65 -12.52 -9.58 -15.46
CA HIS A 65 -11.22 -9.46 -16.13
C HIS A 65 -10.14 -10.37 -15.50
N PRO A 66 -10.28 -11.71 -15.57
CA PRO A 66 -9.41 -12.66 -14.86
C PRO A 66 -7.92 -12.55 -15.22
N GLU A 67 -7.56 -12.21 -16.45
CA GLU A 67 -6.15 -12.00 -16.83
C GLU A 67 -5.56 -10.75 -16.18
N SER A 68 -6.31 -9.64 -16.13
CA SER A 68 -5.87 -8.44 -15.43
C SER A 68 -5.84 -8.65 -13.91
N TRP A 69 -6.78 -9.44 -13.39
CA TRP A 69 -6.77 -9.85 -11.99
C TRP A 69 -5.53 -10.68 -11.65
N GLN A 70 -5.12 -11.59 -12.53
CA GLN A 70 -3.88 -12.34 -12.35
C GLN A 70 -2.66 -11.41 -12.27
N LEU A 71 -2.57 -10.40 -13.15
CA LEU A 71 -1.50 -9.40 -13.07
C LEU A 71 -1.50 -8.65 -11.73
N PHE A 72 -2.68 -8.30 -11.20
CA PHE A 72 -2.80 -7.66 -9.89
C PHE A 72 -2.31 -8.57 -8.75
N VAL A 73 -2.69 -9.85 -8.77
CA VAL A 73 -2.23 -10.84 -7.78
C VAL A 73 -0.71 -11.04 -7.86
N GLU A 74 -0.16 -11.14 -9.07
CA GLU A 74 1.29 -11.27 -9.28
C GLU A 74 2.06 -10.05 -8.79
N HIS A 75 1.58 -8.84 -9.12
CA HIS A 75 2.17 -7.59 -8.67
C HIS A 75 2.19 -7.50 -7.13
N ARG A 76 1.07 -7.85 -6.47
CA ARG A 76 0.98 -7.87 -5.00
C ARG A 76 1.94 -8.86 -4.35
N ASN A 77 1.94 -10.10 -4.86
CA ASN A 77 2.73 -11.18 -4.26
C ASN A 77 4.23 -11.06 -4.51
N ARG A 78 4.63 -10.26 -5.51
CA ARG A 78 6.04 -10.06 -5.86
C ARG A 78 6.52 -8.66 -5.50
N ASP A 79 5.99 -7.63 -6.15
CA ASP A 79 6.54 -6.28 -6.10
C ASP A 79 6.16 -5.60 -4.78
N VAL A 80 4.88 -5.60 -4.41
CA VAL A 80 4.43 -5.05 -3.11
C VAL A 80 5.05 -5.81 -1.96
N PHE A 81 5.11 -7.15 -2.05
CA PHE A 81 5.84 -7.98 -1.08
C PHE A 81 7.28 -7.51 -0.92
N GLN A 82 8.01 -7.34 -2.02
CA GLN A 82 9.41 -6.96 -1.99
C GLN A 82 9.62 -5.57 -1.39
N THR A 83 8.77 -4.60 -1.73
CA THR A 83 8.78 -3.26 -1.14
C THR A 83 8.61 -3.33 0.38
N ILE A 84 7.56 -4.01 0.86
CA ILE A 84 7.24 -4.03 2.29
C ILE A 84 8.29 -4.82 3.09
N ILE A 85 8.76 -5.97 2.60
CA ILE A 85 9.79 -6.73 3.32
C ILE A 85 11.13 -5.98 3.39
N ASN A 86 11.49 -5.24 2.33
CA ASN A 86 12.68 -4.41 2.32
C ASN A 86 12.55 -3.24 3.30
N ASN A 87 11.40 -2.57 3.31
CA ASN A 87 11.10 -1.51 4.27
C ASN A 87 11.23 -2.01 5.71
N ILE A 88 10.64 -3.16 6.04
CA ILE A 88 10.71 -3.74 7.38
C ILE A 88 12.15 -4.07 7.76
N ARG A 89 12.91 -4.72 6.87
CA ARG A 89 14.33 -5.04 7.12
C ARG A 89 15.18 -3.79 7.32
N ARG A 90 14.97 -2.77 6.49
CA ARG A 90 15.62 -1.46 6.61
C ARG A 90 15.30 -0.83 7.96
N GLY A 91 14.03 -0.75 8.34
CA GLY A 91 13.64 -0.12 9.61
C GLY A 91 14.16 -0.88 10.84
N ILE A 92 14.29 -2.20 10.78
CA ILE A 92 15.00 -2.98 11.82
C ILE A 92 16.47 -2.57 11.87
N SER A 93 17.16 -2.51 10.73
CA SER A 93 18.58 -2.11 10.67
C SER A 93 18.83 -0.67 11.13
N GLU A 94 17.87 0.24 10.94
CA GLU A 94 17.91 1.63 11.39
C GLU A 94 17.53 1.79 12.89
N GLY A 95 17.10 0.69 13.53
CA GLY A 95 16.57 0.67 14.89
C GLY A 95 15.22 1.35 15.06
N LEU A 96 14.51 1.64 13.96
CA LEU A 96 13.19 2.29 13.95
C LEU A 96 12.04 1.28 14.09
N TYR A 97 12.26 0.03 13.69
CA TYR A 97 11.33 -1.06 13.94
C TYR A 97 11.89 -2.02 14.98
N ARG A 98 11.01 -2.78 15.65
CA ARG A 98 11.42 -3.74 16.70
C ARG A 98 12.26 -4.88 16.11
N GLU A 99 13.30 -5.28 16.83
CA GLU A 99 14.23 -6.33 16.40
C GLU A 99 13.62 -7.75 16.46
N ASP A 100 12.54 -7.94 17.22
CA ASP A 100 11.86 -9.22 17.41
C ASP A 100 10.86 -9.57 16.31
N LEU A 101 10.66 -8.68 15.33
CA LEU A 101 9.76 -8.90 14.21
C LEU A 101 10.27 -10.03 13.31
N ASN A 102 9.35 -10.85 12.82
CA ASN A 102 9.61 -11.71 11.67
C ASN A 102 9.15 -10.98 10.39
N PRO A 103 10.06 -10.46 9.55
CA PRO A 103 9.67 -9.63 8.41
C PRO A 103 8.75 -10.35 7.43
N GLU A 104 8.96 -11.65 7.19
CA GLU A 104 8.15 -12.39 6.23
C GLU A 104 6.70 -12.57 6.68
N ILE A 105 6.50 -12.93 7.96
CA ILE A 105 5.15 -13.08 8.53
C ILE A 105 4.40 -11.75 8.48
N ILE A 106 5.07 -10.67 8.85
CA ILE A 106 4.49 -9.33 8.87
C ILE A 106 4.16 -8.84 7.45
N THR A 107 5.06 -9.02 6.48
CA THR A 107 4.80 -8.67 5.08
C THR A 107 3.59 -9.42 4.52
N ARG A 108 3.50 -10.74 4.76
CA ARG A 108 2.33 -11.53 4.29
C ARG A 108 1.04 -11.08 4.96
N THR A 109 1.10 -10.75 6.25
CA THR A 109 -0.05 -10.20 7.00
C THR A 109 -0.49 -8.86 6.43
N TYR A 110 0.45 -7.97 6.11
CA TYR A 110 0.18 -6.67 5.49
C TYR A 110 -0.53 -6.85 4.14
N ILE A 111 -0.01 -7.69 3.25
CA ILE A 111 -0.59 -7.94 1.93
C ILE A 111 -2.01 -8.50 2.04
N ALA A 112 -2.24 -9.44 2.95
CA ALA A 112 -3.57 -10.02 3.18
C ALA A 112 -4.55 -8.96 3.72
N ARG A 113 -4.11 -8.09 4.63
CA ARG A 113 -4.96 -7.01 5.17
C ARG A 113 -5.31 -5.95 4.14
N MET A 114 -4.47 -5.71 3.14
CA MET A 114 -4.79 -4.78 2.05
C MET A 114 -6.03 -5.22 1.24
N GLU A 115 -6.34 -6.52 1.18
CA GLU A 115 -7.60 -6.99 0.56
C GLU A 115 -8.81 -6.51 1.35
N VAL A 116 -8.72 -6.59 2.68
CA VAL A 116 -9.78 -6.15 3.60
C VAL A 116 -10.02 -4.64 3.46
N VAL A 117 -8.97 -3.84 3.26
CA VAL A 117 -9.08 -2.37 3.12
C VAL A 117 -9.89 -1.96 1.89
N VAL A 118 -9.94 -2.80 0.86
CA VAL A 118 -10.72 -2.54 -0.37
C VAL A 118 -11.97 -3.40 -0.49
N ASP A 119 -12.30 -4.17 0.55
CA ASP A 119 -13.46 -5.05 0.57
C ASP A 119 -14.74 -4.26 0.89
N PRO A 120 -15.69 -4.13 -0.06
CA PRO A 120 -16.93 -3.39 0.17
C PRO A 120 -17.88 -4.07 1.16
N GLU A 121 -17.70 -5.35 1.49
CA GLU A 121 -18.47 -6.02 2.54
C GLU A 121 -17.98 -5.60 3.94
N VAL A 122 -16.68 -5.30 4.07
CA VAL A 122 -16.08 -4.84 5.33
C VAL A 122 -16.17 -3.32 5.48
N PHE A 123 -15.94 -2.58 4.40
CA PHE A 123 -16.04 -1.13 4.36
C PHE A 123 -17.07 -0.68 3.31
N PRO A 124 -18.36 -0.60 3.69
CA PRO A 124 -19.42 -0.22 2.76
C PRO A 124 -19.20 1.15 2.12
N PRO A 125 -19.48 1.31 0.81
CA PRO A 125 -19.38 2.60 0.13
C PRO A 125 -20.20 3.69 0.83
N GLY A 126 -19.60 4.87 1.01
CA GLY A 126 -20.24 6.03 1.62
C GLY A 126 -20.15 6.10 3.16
N MET A 127 -19.68 5.04 3.83
CA MET A 127 -19.45 5.07 5.28
C MET A 127 -18.11 5.70 5.64
N PHE A 128 -17.04 5.32 4.92
CA PHE A 128 -15.70 5.85 5.07
C PHE A 128 -15.07 6.09 3.70
N SER A 129 -14.20 7.10 3.60
CA SER A 129 -13.39 7.27 2.40
C SER A 129 -12.23 6.26 2.40
N PHE A 130 -11.79 5.81 1.22
CA PHE A 130 -10.58 4.98 1.11
C PHE A 130 -9.37 5.64 1.78
N GLN A 131 -9.26 6.96 1.65
CA GLN A 131 -8.17 7.73 2.27
C GLN A 131 -8.18 7.61 3.80
N ASP A 132 -9.35 7.59 4.43
CA ASP A 132 -9.46 7.43 5.88
C ASP A 132 -9.10 6.01 6.31
N ILE A 133 -9.69 5.00 5.64
CA ILE A 133 -9.41 3.58 5.93
C ILE A 133 -7.91 3.28 5.79
N HIS A 134 -7.32 3.72 4.68
CA HIS A 134 -5.91 3.49 4.38
C HIS A 134 -4.98 4.22 5.37
N ARG A 135 -5.32 5.45 5.75
CA ARG A 135 -4.56 6.21 6.75
C ARG A 135 -4.56 5.50 8.11
N GLU A 136 -5.73 5.06 8.57
CA GLU A 136 -5.83 4.32 9.83
C GLU A 136 -5.07 3.00 9.79
N PHE A 137 -5.19 2.26 8.68
CA PHE A 137 -4.49 0.99 8.50
C PHE A 137 -2.96 1.16 8.52
N ILE A 138 -2.42 2.12 7.77
CA ILE A 138 -0.96 2.37 7.74
C ILE A 138 -0.46 2.85 9.10
N THR A 139 -1.22 3.72 9.77
CA THR A 139 -0.85 4.21 11.09
C THR A 139 -0.82 3.08 12.12
N TYR A 140 -1.84 2.22 12.12
CA TYR A 140 -1.89 1.01 12.93
C TYR A 140 -0.69 0.10 12.61
N HIS A 141 -0.37 -0.10 11.33
CA HIS A 141 0.73 -0.93 10.90
C HIS A 141 2.08 -0.40 11.41
N ILE A 142 2.41 0.87 11.13
CA ILE A 142 3.67 1.50 11.56
C ILE A 142 3.81 1.44 13.08
N ARG A 143 2.77 1.80 13.84
CA ARG A 143 2.81 1.72 15.31
C ARG A 143 3.02 0.30 15.83
N GLY A 144 2.50 -0.71 15.12
CA GLY A 144 2.74 -2.11 15.43
C GLY A 144 4.17 -2.59 15.12
N LEU A 145 4.86 -1.95 14.17
CA LEU A 145 6.26 -2.25 13.82
C LEU A 145 7.27 -1.45 14.65
N ALA A 146 6.92 -0.23 15.02
CA ALA A 146 7.84 0.75 15.56
C ALA A 146 8.48 0.30 16.87
N SER A 147 9.79 0.51 16.99
CA SER A 147 10.49 0.53 18.26
C SER A 147 10.16 1.81 19.03
N GLU A 148 10.63 1.94 20.27
CA GLU A 148 10.52 3.19 21.02
C GLU A 148 11.12 4.38 20.25
N LYS A 149 12.28 4.19 19.62
CA LYS A 149 12.92 5.18 18.74
C LYS A 149 12.02 5.52 17.54
N GLY A 150 11.41 4.50 16.92
CA GLY A 150 10.49 4.68 15.80
C GLY A 150 9.23 5.45 16.18
N LEU A 151 8.65 5.19 17.35
CA LEU A 151 7.47 5.90 17.85
C LEU A 151 7.78 7.38 18.10
N GLN A 152 8.95 7.68 18.66
CA GLN A 152 9.42 9.06 18.84
C GLN A 152 9.58 9.77 17.50
N TYR A 153 10.19 9.12 16.50
CA TYR A 153 10.30 9.67 15.15
C TYR A 153 8.92 9.92 14.53
N LEU A 154 8.00 8.95 14.62
CA LEU A 154 6.64 9.08 14.08
C LEU A 154 5.89 10.27 14.70
N ALA A 155 5.97 10.45 16.02
CA ALA A 155 5.35 11.58 16.71
C ALA A 155 5.92 12.94 16.25
N GLN A 156 7.25 13.02 16.06
CA GLN A 156 7.89 14.22 15.53
C GLN A 156 7.43 14.54 14.10
N TYR A 157 7.38 13.53 13.24
CA TYR A 157 6.92 13.67 11.86
C TYR A 157 5.46 14.17 11.80
N GLN A 158 4.57 13.62 12.63
CA GLN A 158 3.16 14.03 12.71
C GLN A 158 3.00 15.49 13.16
N ASN A 159 3.79 15.93 14.14
CA ASN A 159 3.77 17.31 14.62
C ASN A 159 4.28 18.31 13.57
N GLN A 160 5.27 17.93 12.76
CA GLN A 160 5.83 18.79 11.71
C GLN A 160 4.92 18.93 10.48
N THR A 161 4.10 17.91 10.21
CA THR A 161 3.28 17.85 9.01
C THR A 161 1.83 18.34 9.21
N ASN A 162 1.45 18.77 10.42
CA ASN A 162 0.05 19.09 10.78
C ASN A 162 -0.94 17.96 10.41
N VAL A 163 -0.48 16.71 10.42
CA VAL A 163 -1.34 15.54 10.23
C VAL A 163 -1.75 15.05 11.62
N THR A 164 -2.75 15.70 12.19
CA THR A 164 -3.40 15.26 13.42
C THR A 164 -4.29 14.05 13.13
N ILE A 165 -4.05 12.97 13.87
CA ILE A 165 -5.00 11.86 14.01
C ILE A 165 -5.54 12.01 15.44
N ASP A 166 -6.55 12.86 15.58
CA ASP A 166 -7.46 12.83 16.72
C ASP A 166 -8.73 12.05 16.32
#